data_AF-A0A2H0CR57-F1
#
_entry.id   AF-A0A2H0CR57-F1
#
_cell.length_a   1.000
_cell.length_b   1.000
_cell.length_c   1.000
_cell.angle_alpha   90.00
_cell.angle_beta   90.00
_cell.angle_gamma   90.00
#
_symmetry.space_group_name_H-M   'P 1'
#
loop_
_entity.id
_entity.type
_entity.pdbx_description
1 polymer ?
#
loop_
_entity_poly.entity_id
_entity_poly.type
_entity_poly.pdbx_seq_one_letter_code
_entity_poly.pdbx_strand_id
1 'polypeptide(L)'
;MPKVNTFKVKVQTGEQGMSEPVYFNFNNHKMEFKNVSGSAESGKIFEGDFEVNSFAHSLTLVGPESGKWEIERISIEYDCENEKPYTIQFGAVTLDKATEVNIWQDPPIPAFDV
;
A
#
# COMPACT_ATOMS: atom_id res chain seq x y z
N MET A 1 4.28 -1.54 -17.83
CA MET A 1 3.43 -1.79 -16.65
C MET A 1 2.62 -3.05 -16.90
N PRO A 2 2.89 -4.12 -16.13
CA PRO A 2 2.08 -5.34 -16.19
C PRO A 2 0.68 -5.09 -15.64
N LYS A 3 -0.27 -5.98 -15.96
CA LYS A 3 -1.59 -5.98 -15.34
C LYS A 3 -1.46 -6.45 -13.90
N VAL A 4 -2.00 -5.71 -12.94
CA VAL A 4 -2.02 -6.10 -11.53
C VAL A 4 -3.21 -7.04 -11.31
N ASN A 5 -2.95 -8.29 -10.94
CA ASN A 5 -4.00 -9.25 -10.61
C ASN A 5 -4.48 -8.95 -9.19
N THR A 6 -3.56 -9.01 -8.22
CA THR A 6 -3.81 -8.72 -6.81
C THR A 6 -2.64 -7.97 -6.18
N PHE A 7 -2.88 -7.31 -5.05
CA PHE A 7 -1.81 -6.83 -4.19
C PHE A 7 -2.20 -6.94 -2.72
N LYS A 8 -1.19 -7.07 -1.86
CA LYS A 8 -1.34 -7.09 -0.41
C LYS A 8 -0.52 -5.98 0.20
N VAL A 9 -1.12 -5.21 1.11
CA VAL A 9 -0.45 -4.16 1.86
C VAL A 9 -0.22 -4.61 3.29
N LYS A 10 0.93 -4.24 3.83
CA LYS A 10 1.23 -4.24 5.26
C LYS A 10 1.72 -2.84 5.63
N VAL A 11 1.01 -2.16 6.53
CA VAL A 11 1.37 -0.85 7.07
C VAL A 11 1.74 -1.02 8.54
N GLN A 12 2.94 -0.60 8.91
CA GLN A 12 3.37 -0.50 10.30
C GLN A 12 3.36 0.97 10.71
N THR A 13 2.48 1.32 11.64
CA THR A 13 2.37 2.66 12.19
C THR A 13 3.33 2.85 13.37
N GLY A 14 3.84 4.08 13.51
CA GLY A 14 4.66 4.55 14.62
C GLY A 14 3.81 5.14 15.74
N GLU A 15 4.30 6.19 16.39
CA GLU A 15 3.68 6.77 17.59
C GLU A 15 2.32 7.41 17.32
N GLN A 16 2.06 7.90 16.11
CA GLN A 16 0.75 8.43 15.73
C GLN A 16 0.01 7.52 14.73
N GLY A 17 -1.17 7.06 15.13
CA GLY A 17 -2.07 6.22 14.33
C GLY A 17 -3.54 6.57 14.57
N MET A 18 -4.43 6.16 13.66
CA MET A 18 -5.89 6.39 13.74
C MET A 18 -6.64 5.08 13.54
N SER A 19 -7.77 4.91 14.23
CA SER A 19 -8.62 3.71 14.13
C SER A 19 -9.51 3.66 12.88
N GLU A 20 -9.41 4.67 12.02
CA GLU A 20 -10.19 4.77 10.79
C GLU A 20 -9.79 3.66 9.79
N PRO A 21 -10.70 3.26 8.87
CA PRO A 21 -10.35 2.34 7.80
C PRO A 21 -9.22 2.90 6.92
N VAL A 22 -8.35 2.00 6.47
CA VAL A 22 -7.30 2.34 5.50
C VAL A 22 -7.87 2.26 4.09
N TYR A 23 -7.63 3.30 3.30
CA TYR A 23 -8.08 3.40 1.91
C TYR A 23 -6.90 3.48 0.95
N PHE A 24 -7.15 3.11 -0.30
CA PHE A 24 -6.24 3.35 -1.40
C PHE A 24 -7.00 3.94 -2.59
N ASN A 25 -6.32 4.67 -3.46
CA ASN A 25 -6.84 5.00 -4.77
C ASN A 25 -6.25 4.05 -5.80
N PHE A 26 -7.08 3.52 -6.70
CA PHE A 26 -6.63 2.86 -7.92
C PHE A 26 -7.22 3.60 -9.11
N ASN A 27 -6.37 4.16 -9.97
CA ASN A 27 -6.79 4.97 -11.12
C ASN A 27 -7.81 6.07 -10.73
N ASN A 28 -7.56 6.76 -9.61
CA ASN A 28 -8.41 7.80 -9.00
C ASN A 28 -9.75 7.33 -8.43
N HIS A 29 -9.92 6.03 -8.19
CA HIS A 29 -11.07 5.50 -7.45
C HIS A 29 -10.64 5.10 -6.03
N LYS A 30 -11.21 5.78 -5.02
CA LYS A 30 -10.99 5.47 -3.60
C LYS A 30 -11.71 4.17 -3.24
N MET A 31 -10.98 3.20 -2.72
CA MET A 31 -11.46 1.85 -2.40
C MET A 31 -10.97 1.39 -1.04
N GLU A 32 -11.73 0.47 -0.44
CA GLU A 32 -11.39 -0.22 0.81
C GLU A 32 -10.63 -1.51 0.52
N PHE A 33 -9.73 -1.86 1.43
CA PHE A 33 -9.07 -3.17 1.41
C PHE A 33 -10.05 -4.30 1.80
N LYS A 34 -9.78 -5.48 1.26
CA LYS A 34 -10.42 -6.75 1.63
C LYS A 34 -9.48 -7.55 2.54
N ASN A 35 -10.03 -8.61 3.15
CA ASN A 35 -9.32 -9.53 4.05
C ASN A 35 -8.48 -8.82 5.12
N VAL A 36 -9.02 -7.73 5.66
CA VAL A 36 -8.32 -6.85 6.60
C VAL A 36 -8.05 -7.56 7.92
N SER A 37 -6.83 -7.38 8.43
CA SER A 37 -6.47 -7.76 9.79
C SER A 37 -5.61 -6.68 10.47
N GLY A 38 -5.69 -6.61 11.79
CA GLY A 38 -5.00 -5.58 12.57
C GLY A 38 -5.68 -4.21 12.48
N SER A 39 -4.92 -3.14 12.75
CA SER A 39 -5.41 -1.76 12.72
C SER A 39 -4.29 -0.78 12.40
N ALA A 40 -4.67 0.43 11.96
CA ALA A 40 -3.75 1.56 11.72
C ALA A 40 -3.64 2.51 12.93
N GLU A 41 -3.99 2.02 14.13
CA GLU A 41 -3.78 2.74 15.38
C GLU A 41 -2.29 2.84 15.73
N SER A 42 -1.94 3.66 16.72
CA SER A 42 -0.54 3.88 17.13
C SER A 42 0.20 2.57 17.47
N GLY A 43 1.38 2.37 16.89
CA GLY A 43 2.25 1.22 17.11
C GLY A 43 1.68 -0.12 16.66
N LYS A 44 0.73 -0.12 15.72
CA LYS A 44 0.04 -1.31 15.22
C LYS A 44 0.46 -1.65 13.80
N ILE A 45 0.02 -2.82 13.37
CA ILE A 45 0.19 -3.31 12.02
C ILE A 45 -1.20 -3.51 11.43
N PHE A 46 -1.41 -2.92 10.27
CA PHE A 46 -2.56 -3.15 9.41
C PHE A 46 -2.13 -4.01 8.22
N GLU A 47 -2.91 -5.03 7.90
CA GLU A 47 -2.75 -5.83 6.68
C GLU A 47 -4.08 -5.89 5.93
N GLY A 48 -4.02 -5.84 4.60
CA GLY A 48 -5.19 -5.96 3.74
C GLY A 48 -4.79 -6.31 2.31
N ASP A 49 -5.73 -6.77 1.51
CA ASP A 49 -5.50 -7.13 0.12
C ASP A 49 -6.58 -6.58 -0.80
N PHE A 50 -6.33 -6.63 -2.11
CA PHE A 50 -7.34 -6.34 -3.10
C PHE A 50 -7.07 -7.07 -4.41
N GLU A 51 -8.16 -7.55 -5.02
CA GLU A 51 -8.15 -8.11 -6.37
C GLU A 51 -8.54 -7.02 -7.38
N VAL A 52 -7.60 -6.66 -8.23
CA VAL A 52 -7.68 -5.52 -9.15
C VAL A 52 -8.03 -5.99 -10.57
N ASN A 53 -7.31 -7.00 -11.07
CA ASN A 53 -7.35 -7.48 -12.46
C ASN A 53 -7.32 -6.37 -13.53
N SER A 54 -6.45 -5.38 -13.35
CA SER A 54 -6.41 -4.18 -14.20
C SER A 54 -5.00 -3.57 -14.29
N PHE A 55 -4.79 -2.66 -15.23
CA PHE A 55 -3.54 -1.92 -15.38
C PHE A 55 -3.54 -0.70 -14.45
N ALA A 56 -2.53 -0.61 -13.59
CA ALA A 56 -2.34 0.52 -12.69
C ALA A 56 -1.70 1.69 -13.44
N HIS A 57 -2.44 2.79 -13.60
CA HIS A 57 -1.89 4.09 -13.97
C HIS A 57 -1.55 4.91 -12.72
N SER A 58 -2.34 4.75 -11.66
CA SER A 58 -2.04 5.23 -10.32
C SER A 58 -2.51 4.22 -9.28
N LEU A 59 -1.69 3.98 -8.27
CA LEU A 59 -2.10 3.27 -7.07
C LEU A 59 -1.43 3.92 -5.85
N THR A 60 -2.23 4.57 -5.02
CA THR A 60 -1.76 5.35 -3.86
C THR A 60 -2.43 4.86 -2.58
N LEU A 61 -1.68 4.87 -1.47
CA LEU A 61 -2.24 4.74 -0.13
C LEU A 61 -2.68 6.13 0.34
N VAL A 62 -3.93 6.25 0.79
CA VAL A 62 -4.55 7.52 1.17
C VAL A 62 -4.42 7.72 2.67
N GLY A 63 -4.08 8.94 3.11
CA GLY A 63 -4.07 9.28 4.54
C GLY A 63 -5.44 9.23 5.22
N PRO A 64 -5.48 9.30 6.56
CA PRO A 64 -6.74 9.26 7.31
C PRO A 64 -7.57 10.52 7.09
N GLU A 65 -8.89 10.44 7.26
CA GLU A 65 -9.78 11.60 7.11
C GLU A 65 -9.59 12.62 8.23
N SER A 66 -9.13 12.16 9.40
CA SER A 66 -8.77 13.01 10.52
C SER A 66 -7.42 12.64 11.14
N GLY A 67 -6.72 13.64 11.68
CA GLY A 67 -5.41 13.43 12.28
C GLY A 67 -4.33 13.06 11.25
N LYS A 68 -3.37 12.22 11.67
CA LYS A 68 -2.24 11.74 10.87
C LYS A 68 -1.90 10.30 11.21
N TRP A 69 -1.34 9.59 10.23
CA TRP A 69 -0.59 8.36 10.42
C TRP A 69 0.90 8.67 10.24
N GLU A 70 1.68 8.40 11.27
CA GLU A 70 3.13 8.24 11.15
C GLU A 70 3.38 6.79 10.79
N ILE A 71 3.78 6.53 9.55
CA ILE A 71 4.07 5.19 9.08
C ILE A 71 5.58 4.99 9.17
N GLU A 72 6.01 3.90 9.80
CA GLU A 72 7.43 3.53 9.86
C GLU A 72 7.85 2.73 8.63
N ARG A 73 6.96 1.87 8.15
CA ARG A 73 7.20 0.99 7.00
C ARG A 73 5.91 0.61 6.30
N ILE A 74 5.97 0.58 4.97
CA ILE A 74 4.95 -0.06 4.12
C ILE A 74 5.63 -1.22 3.40
N SER A 75 4.97 -2.36 3.31
CA SER A 75 5.38 -3.47 2.45
C SER A 75 4.22 -3.84 1.55
N ILE A 76 4.46 -3.89 0.24
CA ILE A 76 3.47 -4.30 -0.75
C ILE A 76 3.95 -5.55 -1.45
N GLU A 77 3.14 -6.60 -1.43
CA GLU A 77 3.31 -7.76 -2.30
C GLU A 77 2.42 -7.60 -3.52
N TYR A 78 3.03 -7.63 -4.71
CA TYR A 78 2.33 -7.54 -5.98
C TYR A 78 2.30 -8.91 -6.67
N ASP A 79 1.12 -9.27 -7.16
CA ASP A 79 0.94 -10.34 -8.15
C ASP A 79 0.49 -9.72 -9.47
N CYS A 80 1.33 -9.86 -10.49
CA CYS A 80 1.17 -9.23 -11.79
C CYS A 80 1.15 -10.28 -12.90
N GLU A 81 0.34 -10.04 -13.92
CA GLU A 81 0.25 -10.93 -15.08
C GLU A 81 1.60 -11.09 -15.77
N ASN A 82 1.99 -12.36 -15.99
CA ASN A 82 3.25 -12.78 -16.59
C ASN A 82 4.53 -12.40 -15.80
N GLU A 83 4.40 -11.99 -14.54
CA GLU A 83 5.51 -11.70 -13.65
C GLU A 83 5.51 -12.66 -12.45
N LYS A 84 6.67 -12.90 -11.84
CA LYS A 84 6.70 -13.56 -10.52
C LYS A 84 6.23 -12.57 -9.47
N PRO A 85 5.49 -13.01 -8.43
CA PRO A 85 5.17 -12.14 -7.32
C PRO A 85 6.41 -11.51 -6.70
N TYR A 86 6.33 -10.22 -6.37
CA TYR A 86 7.45 -9.46 -5.83
C TYR A 86 6.98 -8.54 -4.70
N THR A 87 7.93 -8.18 -3.83
CA THR A 87 7.66 -7.31 -2.69
C THR A 87 8.45 -6.02 -2.79
N ILE A 88 7.78 -4.90 -2.54
CA ILE A 88 8.37 -3.57 -2.46
C ILE A 88 8.23 -3.05 -1.03
N GLN A 89 9.27 -2.41 -0.52
CA GLN A 89 9.26 -1.78 0.81
C GLN A 89 9.44 -0.27 0.68
N PHE A 90 8.65 0.46 1.45
CA PHE A 90 8.75 1.91 1.59
C PHE A 90 9.17 2.22 3.03
N GLY A 91 10.03 3.23 3.16
CA GLY A 91 10.45 3.75 4.45
C GLY A 91 9.38 4.60 5.11
N ALA A 92 9.79 5.36 6.13
CA ALA A 92 8.88 6.16 6.91
C ALA A 92 8.21 7.28 6.09
N VAL A 93 6.92 7.47 6.31
CA VAL A 93 6.12 8.53 5.67
C VAL A 93 5.04 9.00 6.64
N THR A 94 4.73 10.30 6.62
CA THR A 94 3.58 10.84 7.36
C THR A 94 2.44 11.08 6.39
N LEU A 95 1.27 10.52 6.69
CA LEU A 95 0.05 10.73 5.92
C LEU A 95 -1.00 11.46 6.76
N ASP A 96 -1.60 12.51 6.21
CA ASP A 96 -2.82 13.16 6.66
C ASP A 96 -3.87 13.21 5.53
N LYS A 97 -5.03 13.80 5.79
CA LYS A 97 -6.17 13.90 4.86
C LYS A 97 -5.80 14.44 3.47
N ALA A 98 -4.78 15.29 3.35
CA ALA A 98 -4.40 15.92 2.08
C ALA A 98 -3.28 15.18 1.35
N THR A 99 -2.73 14.12 1.94
CA THR A 99 -1.55 13.43 1.43
C THR A 99 -1.85 11.99 1.06
N GLU A 100 -1.16 11.54 0.03
CA GLU A 100 -1.19 10.16 -0.43
C GLU A 100 0.24 9.76 -0.80
N VAL A 101 0.57 8.48 -0.64
CA VAL A 101 1.86 7.94 -1.08
C VAL A 101 1.62 7.00 -2.26
N ASN A 102 2.36 7.20 -3.35
CA ASN A 102 2.34 6.28 -4.47
C ASN A 102 3.05 4.98 -4.09
N ILE A 103 2.27 3.90 -4.03
CA ILE A 103 2.77 2.58 -3.64
C ILE A 103 3.02 1.68 -4.86
N TRP A 104 2.61 2.11 -6.06
CA TRP A 104 2.91 1.39 -7.31
C TRP A 104 4.37 1.54 -7.70
N GLN A 105 5.03 0.42 -7.93
CA GLN A 105 6.40 0.34 -8.44
C GLN A 105 6.47 -0.84 -9.40
N ASP A 106 7.18 -0.66 -10.51
CA ASP A 106 7.46 -1.78 -11.42
C ASP A 106 8.30 -2.86 -10.71
N PRO A 107 8.27 -4.11 -11.20
CA PRO A 107 9.11 -5.18 -10.65
C PRO A 107 10.58 -4.76 -10.59
N PRO A 108 11.31 -5.07 -9.50
CA PRO A 108 12.72 -4.76 -9.42
C PRO A 108 13.47 -5.47 -10.54
N ILE A 109 14.32 -4.74 -11.25
CA ILE A 109 15.15 -5.31 -12.32
C ILE A 109 16.07 -6.35 -11.68
N PRO A 110 16.18 -7.57 -12.22
CA PRO A 110 17.15 -8.55 -11.75
C PRO A 110 18.54 -7.93 -11.80
N ALA A 111 19.16 -7.71 -10.64
CA ALA A 111 20.56 -7.34 -10.61
C ALA A 111 21.35 -8.57 -11.04
N PHE A 112 22.08 -8.48 -12.15
CA PHE A 112 23.11 -9.45 -12.44
C PHE A 112 24.24 -9.21 -11.43
N ASP A 113 24.52 -10.19 -10.58
CA ASP A 113 25.77 -10.20 -9.81
C ASP A 113 26.92 -10.18 -10.83
N VAL A 114 27.73 -9.11 -10.79
CA VAL A 114 28.97 -8.95 -11.57
C VAL A 114 30.17 -9.50 -10.81
#